data_AF-A0A8F1NN42-F1
#
_entry.id   AF-A0A8F1NN42-F1
#
_cell.length_a   1.000
_cell.length_b   1.000
_cell.length_c   1.000
_cell.angle_alpha   90.00
_cell.angle_beta   90.00
_cell.angle_gamma   90.00
#
_symmetry.space_group_name_H-M   'P 1'
#
loop_
_entity.id
_entity.type
_entity.pdbx_description
1 polymer ?
#
loop_
_entity_poly.entity_id
_entity_poly.type
_entity_poly.pdbx_seq_one_letter_code
_entity_poly.pdbx_strand_id
1 'polypeptide(L)'
;MCAGIRAARSMSRYIQRIEELMRQNRHLKPVLITLTVKNGEDLQERFDHLTRSFKTLLARYRDYKKKGRGFNQFCKIDGAFYTTEYTYNDKTKQWHPHIHIFALLNEWIDQEELAETWHDITLDSYIVDIRRVKKTKEHGYSKAVAEVCKYALKFSDLSLENTWEAFLTLKGKRLTGSFGSMHGVKIPEKATDEMPKEELPYLELLYRFVFGPKSYYNLEITKDVKPQTKE
;
A
#
# COMPACT_ATOMS: atom_id res chain seq x y z
N MET A 1 -18.61 -0.61 -2.18
CA MET A 1 -17.61 -1.72 -2.12
C MET A 1 -16.73 -1.53 -0.88
N CYS A 2 -16.61 -2.56 -0.03
CA CYS A 2 -15.73 -2.53 1.14
C CYS A 2 -14.25 -2.42 0.69
N ALA A 3 -13.44 -1.71 1.47
CA ALA A 3 -12.00 -1.55 1.29
C ALA A 3 -11.29 -2.86 0.87
N GLY A 4 -11.60 -3.98 1.53
CA GLY A 4 -10.96 -5.29 1.28
C GLY A 4 -11.11 -5.82 -0.16
N ILE A 5 -12.24 -5.59 -0.82
CA ILE A 5 -12.46 -6.06 -2.20
C ILE A 5 -11.62 -5.25 -3.20
N ARG A 6 -11.42 -3.94 -2.94
CA ARG A 6 -10.54 -3.09 -3.77
C ARG A 6 -9.07 -3.51 -3.64
N ALA A 7 -8.63 -3.85 -2.42
CA ALA A 7 -7.30 -4.43 -2.24
C ALA A 7 -7.18 -5.75 -2.99
N ALA A 8 -8.14 -6.67 -2.85
CA ALA A 8 -8.10 -7.99 -3.49
C ALA A 8 -7.95 -7.92 -5.02
N ARG A 9 -8.71 -7.05 -5.69
CA ARG A 9 -8.61 -6.86 -7.15
C ARG A 9 -7.28 -6.25 -7.59
N SER A 10 -6.71 -5.36 -6.79
CA SER A 10 -5.41 -4.74 -7.08
C SER A 10 -4.27 -5.75 -6.86
N MET A 11 -4.39 -6.59 -5.82
CA MET A 11 -3.42 -7.64 -5.50
C MET A 11 -3.24 -8.64 -6.63
N SER A 12 -4.33 -9.15 -7.23
CA SER A 12 -4.22 -10.16 -8.29
C SER A 12 -3.45 -9.66 -9.52
N ARG A 13 -3.68 -8.41 -9.93
CA ARG A 13 -2.94 -7.78 -11.05
C ARG A 13 -1.46 -7.58 -10.73
N TYR A 14 -1.14 -7.17 -9.50
CA TYR A 14 0.26 -7.03 -9.08
C TYR A 14 0.98 -8.38 -9.03
N ILE A 15 0.33 -9.43 -8.53
CA ILE A 15 0.90 -10.79 -8.51
C ILE A 15 1.21 -11.26 -9.93
N GLN A 16 0.23 -11.18 -10.84
CA GLN A 16 0.42 -11.57 -12.24
C GLN A 16 1.57 -10.81 -12.89
N ARG A 17 1.66 -9.49 -12.65
CA ARG A 17 2.75 -8.67 -13.20
C ARG A 17 4.11 -9.04 -12.61
N ILE A 18 4.20 -9.30 -11.31
CA ILE A 18 5.44 -9.74 -10.65
C ILE A 18 5.91 -11.06 -11.26
N GLU A 19 5.01 -12.03 -11.41
CA GLU A 19 5.34 -13.34 -11.98
C GLU A 19 5.81 -13.22 -13.43
N GLU A 20 5.17 -12.38 -14.23
CA GLU A 20 5.58 -12.08 -15.61
C GLU A 20 7.00 -11.49 -15.66
N LEU A 21 7.26 -10.44 -14.88
CA LEU A 21 8.56 -9.76 -14.85
C LEU A 21 9.67 -10.68 -14.37
N MET A 22 9.42 -11.47 -13.31
CA MET A 22 10.40 -12.42 -12.80
C MET A 22 10.61 -13.63 -13.73
N ARG A 23 9.64 -13.96 -14.58
CA ARG A 23 9.81 -14.95 -15.65
C ARG A 23 10.70 -14.41 -16.77
N GLN A 24 10.55 -13.13 -17.13
CA GLN A 24 11.38 -12.45 -18.14
C GLN A 24 12.80 -12.19 -17.63
N ASN A 25 12.95 -11.82 -16.35
CA ASN A 25 14.23 -11.58 -15.71
C ASN A 25 14.32 -12.29 -14.35
N ARG A 26 14.97 -13.45 -14.33
CA ARG A 26 15.12 -14.26 -13.11
C ARG A 26 16.11 -13.71 -12.08
N HIS A 27 16.86 -12.65 -12.41
CA HIS A 27 17.81 -12.03 -11.50
C HIS A 27 17.18 -10.96 -10.58
N LEU A 28 15.91 -10.62 -10.83
CA LEU A 28 15.16 -9.69 -10.00
C LEU A 28 14.99 -10.22 -8.58
N LYS A 29 15.22 -9.34 -7.60
CA LYS A 29 15.19 -9.66 -6.18
C LYS A 29 13.97 -8.99 -5.55
N PRO A 30 12.91 -9.74 -5.19
CA PRO A 30 11.72 -9.16 -4.58
C PRO A 30 12.01 -8.77 -3.13
N VAL A 31 11.63 -7.55 -2.76
CA VAL A 31 11.83 -6.97 -1.43
C VAL A 31 10.60 -6.18 -0.98
N LEU A 32 10.44 -6.06 0.34
CA LEU A 32 9.63 -5.05 0.98
C LEU A 32 10.54 -3.93 1.46
N ILE A 33 10.17 -2.69 1.17
CA ILE A 33 10.86 -1.50 1.66
C ILE A 33 9.85 -0.67 2.43
N THR A 34 10.20 -0.26 3.64
CA THR A 34 9.41 0.68 4.45
C THR A 34 10.21 1.96 4.63
N LEU A 35 9.61 3.11 4.31
CA LEU A 35 10.14 4.44 4.57
C LEU A 35 9.23 5.17 5.55
N THR A 36 9.78 5.89 6.52
CA THR A 36 8.99 6.69 7.46
C THR A 36 9.54 8.11 7.56
N VAL A 37 8.70 9.08 7.91
CA VAL A 37 9.15 10.39 8.38
C VAL A 37 8.96 10.49 9.89
N LYS A 38 9.52 11.52 10.53
CA LYS A 38 9.33 11.72 11.97
C LYS A 38 7.84 11.88 12.28
N ASN A 39 7.41 11.32 13.41
CA ASN A 39 6.05 11.46 13.91
C ASN A 39 5.70 12.93 14.14
N GLY A 40 4.42 13.27 14.05
CA GLY A 40 3.94 14.64 14.26
C GLY A 40 2.48 14.66 14.67
N GLU A 41 2.06 15.75 15.30
CA GLU A 41 0.70 15.89 15.85
C GLU A 41 -0.34 16.22 14.77
N ASP A 42 0.07 16.87 13.68
CA ASP A 42 -0.81 17.27 12.57
C ASP A 42 -0.74 16.27 11.41
N LEU A 43 -1.87 15.62 11.11
CA LEU A 43 -1.95 14.63 10.03
C LEU A 43 -1.75 15.26 8.64
N GLN A 44 -2.29 16.45 8.38
CA GLN A 44 -2.22 17.09 7.07
C GLN A 44 -0.77 17.48 6.76
N GLU A 45 -0.08 18.05 7.73
CA GLU A 45 1.32 18.41 7.63
C GLU A 45 2.19 17.17 7.45
N ARG A 46 1.98 16.11 8.25
CA ARG A 46 2.70 14.83 8.09
C ARG A 46 2.46 14.16 6.75
N PHE A 47 1.22 14.21 6.24
CA PHE A 47 0.86 13.73 4.90
C PHE A 47 1.62 14.49 3.81
N ASP A 48 1.63 15.83 3.89
CA ASP A 48 2.27 16.68 2.88
C ASP A 48 3.80 16.53 2.91
N HIS A 49 4.39 16.41 4.11
CA HIS A 49 5.81 16.16 4.30
C HIS A 49 6.25 14.82 3.68
N LEU A 50 5.56 13.74 4.03
CA LEU A 50 5.84 12.40 3.48
C LEU A 50 5.66 12.40 1.96
N THR A 51 4.56 12.97 1.47
CA THR A 51 4.24 13.00 0.04
C THR A 51 5.27 13.80 -0.75
N ARG A 52 5.70 14.97 -0.24
CA ARG A 52 6.70 15.82 -0.89
C ARG A 52 8.04 15.11 -0.94
N SER A 53 8.47 14.54 0.19
CA SER A 53 9.72 13.79 0.29
C SER A 53 9.75 12.61 -0.69
N PHE A 54 8.67 11.83 -0.74
CA PHE A 54 8.59 10.70 -1.66
C PHE A 54 8.52 11.12 -3.13
N LYS A 55 7.83 12.23 -3.45
CA LYS A 55 7.83 12.80 -4.81
C LYS A 55 9.25 13.21 -5.24
N THR A 56 10.05 13.78 -4.33
CA THR A 56 11.44 14.12 -4.59
C THR A 56 12.28 12.86 -4.84
N LEU A 57 12.13 11.82 -4.03
CA LEU A 57 12.82 10.54 -4.24
C LEU A 57 12.47 9.91 -5.60
N LEU A 58 11.18 9.90 -5.97
CA LEU A 58 10.72 9.44 -7.28
C LEU A 58 11.19 10.33 -8.44
N ALA A 59 11.37 11.63 -8.21
CA ALA A 59 11.97 12.53 -9.21
C ALA A 59 13.44 12.20 -9.45
N ARG A 60 14.23 12.01 -8.38
CA ARG A 60 15.64 11.58 -8.47
C ARG A 60 15.78 10.22 -9.19
N TYR A 61 14.92 9.25 -8.85
CA TYR A 61 14.83 7.97 -9.56
C TYR A 61 14.61 8.14 -11.07
N ARG A 62 13.61 8.95 -11.46
CA ARG A 62 13.28 9.20 -12.88
C ARG A 62 14.40 9.94 -13.60
N ASP A 63 15.05 10.88 -12.92
CA ASP A 63 16.17 11.62 -13.48
C ASP A 63 17.36 10.71 -13.78
N TYR A 64 17.70 9.79 -12.87
CA TYR A 64 18.71 8.78 -13.15
C TYR A 64 18.32 7.88 -14.33
N LYS A 65 17.09 7.35 -14.35
CA LYS A 65 16.64 6.46 -15.44
C LYS A 65 16.57 7.15 -16.81
N LYS A 66 16.32 8.46 -16.87
CA LYS A 66 16.22 9.22 -18.13
C LYS A 66 17.53 9.87 -18.56
N LYS A 67 18.32 10.38 -17.61
CA LYS A 67 19.47 11.25 -17.85
C LYS A 67 20.81 10.60 -17.47
N GLY A 68 20.79 9.47 -16.77
CA GLY A 68 22.00 8.76 -16.33
C GLY A 68 22.79 9.42 -15.19
N ARG A 69 22.25 10.46 -14.54
CA ARG A 69 22.93 11.23 -13.47
C ARG A 69 22.15 11.22 -12.15
N GLY A 70 22.85 11.43 -11.04
CA GLY A 70 22.23 11.50 -9.69
C GLY A 70 21.85 10.13 -9.14
N PHE A 71 22.70 9.12 -9.38
CA PHE A 71 22.51 7.78 -8.83
C PHE A 71 22.38 7.84 -7.30
N ASN A 72 21.45 7.05 -6.78
CA ASN A 72 21.33 6.71 -5.37
C ASN A 72 20.77 5.28 -5.30
N GLN A 73 20.81 4.67 -4.12
CA GLN A 73 20.44 3.27 -3.96
C GLN A 73 19.00 2.93 -4.42
N PHE A 74 18.06 3.88 -4.35
CA PHE A 74 16.69 3.68 -4.83
C PHE A 74 16.62 3.43 -6.35
N CYS A 75 17.65 3.83 -7.11
CA CYS A 75 17.76 3.61 -8.55
C CYS A 75 17.97 2.14 -8.95
N LYS A 76 18.36 1.28 -7.99
CA LYS A 76 18.50 -0.17 -8.17
C LYS A 76 17.15 -0.88 -8.34
N ILE A 77 16.04 -0.20 -8.04
CA ILE A 77 14.68 -0.69 -8.27
C ILE A 77 14.39 -0.75 -9.79
N ASP A 78 13.97 -1.93 -10.24
CA ASP A 78 13.45 -2.16 -11.59
C ASP A 78 12.00 -1.65 -11.70
N GLY A 79 11.15 -2.10 -10.79
CA GLY A 79 9.76 -1.68 -10.67
C GLY A 79 9.20 -1.98 -9.30
N ALA A 80 8.21 -1.18 -8.90
CA ALA A 80 7.60 -1.29 -7.59
C ALA A 80 6.17 -0.76 -7.58
N PHE A 81 5.41 -1.18 -6.57
CA PHE A 81 4.18 -0.53 -6.14
C PHE A 81 4.24 -0.21 -4.65
N TYR A 82 3.48 0.80 -4.24
CA TYR A 82 3.53 1.31 -2.88
C TYR A 82 2.15 1.71 -2.37
N THR A 83 2.06 1.76 -1.05
CA THR A 83 0.89 2.22 -0.29
C THR A 83 1.36 3.06 0.89
N THR A 84 0.65 4.14 1.21
CA THR A 84 0.91 4.94 2.40
C THR A 84 -0.02 4.53 3.54
N GLU A 85 0.54 4.33 4.73
CA GLU A 85 -0.19 4.04 5.97
C GLU A 85 -0.07 5.23 6.93
N TYR A 86 -1.16 5.58 7.61
CA TYR A 86 -1.17 6.61 8.65
C TYR A 86 -1.74 5.99 9.92
N THR A 87 -0.87 5.66 10.88
CA THR A 87 -1.27 5.16 12.20
C THR A 87 -1.16 6.27 13.23
N TYR A 88 -1.84 6.11 14.36
CA TYR A 88 -1.82 7.07 15.46
C TYR A 88 -1.34 6.39 16.74
N ASN A 89 -0.48 7.07 17.49
CA ASN A 89 0.01 6.60 18.78
C ASN A 89 -0.70 7.34 19.91
N ASP A 90 -1.59 6.65 20.63
CA ASP A 90 -2.37 7.25 21.71
C ASP A 90 -1.55 7.73 22.91
N LYS A 91 -0.32 7.23 23.09
CA LYS A 91 0.57 7.64 24.19
C LYS A 91 1.28 8.96 23.88
N THR A 92 1.80 9.09 22.66
CA THR A 92 2.54 10.29 22.24
C THR A 92 1.65 11.33 21.57
N LYS A 93 0.40 10.98 21.26
CA LYS A 93 -0.58 11.82 20.55
C LYS A 93 -0.11 12.25 19.16
N GLN A 94 0.61 11.38 18.47
CA GLN A 94 1.22 11.69 17.18
C GLN A 94 0.81 10.69 16.09
N TRP A 95 0.71 11.21 14.87
CA TRP A 95 0.58 10.47 13.63
C TRP A 95 1.93 9.93 13.16
N HIS A 96 1.92 8.68 12.73
CA HIS A 96 3.07 7.92 12.28
C HIS A 96 2.83 7.53 10.79
N PRO A 97 3.29 8.36 9.85
CA PRO A 97 3.15 8.11 8.43
C PRO A 97 4.24 7.15 7.91
N HIS A 98 3.83 6.14 7.15
CA HIS A 98 4.71 5.13 6.55
C HIS A 98 4.42 4.98 5.06
N ILE A 99 5.45 4.63 4.28
CA ILE A 99 5.31 4.14 2.91
C ILE A 99 5.79 2.71 2.90
N HIS A 100 4.90 1.80 2.55
CA HIS A 100 5.21 0.39 2.30
C HIS A 100 5.33 0.16 0.80
N ILE A 101 6.45 -0.41 0.37
CA ILE A 101 6.79 -0.61 -1.03
C ILE A 101 7.09 -2.10 -1.25
N PHE A 102 6.45 -2.71 -2.24
CA PHE A 102 6.96 -3.95 -2.82
C PHE A 102 7.77 -3.59 -4.05
N ALA A 103 9.04 -4.01 -4.09
CA ALA A 103 9.96 -3.69 -5.18
C ALA A 103 10.65 -4.94 -5.73
N LEU A 104 10.94 -4.90 -7.03
CA LEU A 104 11.84 -5.82 -7.71
C LEU A 104 13.17 -5.11 -7.94
N LEU A 105 14.25 -5.62 -7.36
CA LEU A 105 15.57 -5.01 -7.47
C LEU A 105 16.42 -5.69 -8.54
N ASN A 106 17.17 -4.91 -9.31
CA ASN A 106 18.25 -5.43 -10.15
C ASN A 106 19.45 -5.83 -9.29
N GLU A 107 19.80 -5.00 -8.31
CA GLU A 107 20.91 -5.19 -7.37
C GLU A 107 20.45 -4.94 -5.93
N TRP A 108 21.15 -5.52 -4.96
CA TRP A 108 20.80 -5.28 -3.56
C TRP A 108 21.05 -3.82 -3.18
N ILE A 109 20.10 -3.24 -2.45
CA ILE A 109 20.18 -1.88 -1.94
C ILE A 109 21.09 -1.87 -0.70
N ASP A 110 22.02 -0.94 -0.68
CA ASP A 110 22.68 -0.55 0.57
C ASP A 110 21.70 0.26 1.42
N GLN A 111 21.36 -0.26 2.59
CA GLN A 111 20.34 0.33 3.45
C GLN A 111 20.83 1.60 4.13
N GLU A 112 22.11 1.70 4.45
CA GLU A 112 22.69 2.87 5.12
C GLU A 112 22.75 4.06 4.14
N GLU A 113 23.26 3.84 2.93
CA GLU A 113 23.26 4.88 1.89
C GLU A 113 21.84 5.31 1.47
N LEU A 114 20.87 4.38 1.47
CA LEU A 114 19.47 4.74 1.21
C LEU A 114 18.88 5.56 2.38
N ALA A 115 19.23 5.22 3.62
CA ALA A 115 18.84 6.00 4.79
C ALA A 115 19.43 7.41 4.76
N GLU A 116 20.68 7.59 4.34
CA GLU A 116 21.29 8.91 4.13
C GLU A 116 20.57 9.70 3.03
N THR A 117 20.28 9.05 1.90
CA THR A 117 19.49 9.68 0.81
C THR A 117 18.10 10.09 1.29
N TRP A 118 17.46 9.26 2.12
CA TRP A 118 16.15 9.55 2.67
C TRP A 118 16.20 10.71 3.67
N HIS A 119 17.23 10.76 4.50
CA HIS A 119 17.45 11.88 5.41
C HIS A 119 17.77 13.18 4.68
N ASP A 120 18.60 13.16 3.63
CA ASP A 120 18.87 14.34 2.79
C ASP A 120 17.59 14.94 2.19
N ILE A 121 16.60 14.08 1.88
CA ILE A 121 15.32 14.51 1.32
C ILE A 121 14.34 14.98 2.40
N THR A 122 14.24 14.23 3.50
CA THR A 122 13.23 14.48 4.55
C THR A 122 13.70 15.47 5.60
N LEU A 123 15.01 15.58 5.80
CA LEU A 123 15.68 16.31 6.88
C LEU A 123 15.28 15.87 8.30
N ASP A 124 14.50 14.79 8.45
CA ASP A 124 13.94 14.37 9.74
C ASP A 124 13.93 12.85 9.99
N SER A 125 14.29 12.02 9.01
CA SER A 125 14.25 10.57 9.17
C SER A 125 15.36 9.83 8.42
N TYR A 126 15.99 8.89 9.12
CA TYR A 126 16.89 7.86 8.56
C TYR A 126 16.20 6.49 8.49
N ILE A 127 14.92 6.41 8.85
CA ILE A 127 14.26 5.12 9.05
C ILE A 127 13.89 4.53 7.70
N VAL A 128 14.66 3.52 7.31
CA VAL A 128 14.46 2.67 6.15
C VAL A 128 14.57 1.22 6.61
N ASP A 129 13.58 0.39 6.28
CA ASP A 129 13.62 -1.07 6.49
C ASP A 129 13.57 -1.76 5.13
N ILE A 130 14.46 -2.75 4.91
CA ILE A 130 14.53 -3.51 3.66
C ILE A 130 14.55 -5.00 3.98
N ARG A 131 13.50 -5.70 3.57
CA ARG A 131 13.33 -7.14 3.85
C ARG A 131 13.20 -7.92 2.56
N ARG A 132 13.99 -8.98 2.41
CA ARG A 132 13.87 -9.89 1.26
C ARG A 132 12.55 -10.66 1.34
N VAL A 133 11.81 -10.69 0.23
CA VAL A 133 10.61 -11.50 0.10
C VAL A 133 10.99 -12.89 -0.37
N LYS A 134 10.67 -13.91 0.43
CA LYS A 134 10.84 -15.31 0.05
C LYS A 134 9.56 -15.81 -0.64
N LYS A 135 9.73 -16.52 -1.76
CA LYS A 135 8.63 -17.21 -2.42
C LYS A 135 8.18 -18.38 -1.54
N THR A 136 6.89 -18.44 -1.21
CA THR A 136 6.31 -19.58 -0.51
C THR A 136 5.80 -20.62 -1.51
N LYS A 137 5.82 -21.91 -1.16
CA LYS A 137 5.32 -22.98 -2.06
C LYS A 137 3.81 -22.86 -2.31
N GLU A 138 3.05 -22.49 -1.28
CA GLU A 138 1.59 -22.47 -1.29
C GLU A 138 1.01 -21.17 -1.88
N HIS A 139 1.61 -20.02 -1.55
CA HIS A 139 1.03 -18.71 -1.89
C HIS A 139 1.93 -17.85 -2.77
N GLY A 140 3.07 -18.36 -3.22
CA GLY A 140 4.03 -17.59 -4.02
C GLY A 140 4.45 -16.30 -3.29
N TYR A 141 4.20 -15.15 -3.94
CA TYR A 141 4.42 -13.80 -3.40
C TYR A 141 3.17 -13.14 -2.82
N SER A 142 2.02 -13.82 -2.86
CA SER A 142 0.72 -13.24 -2.51
C SER A 142 0.69 -12.69 -1.09
N LYS A 143 1.37 -13.34 -0.14
CA LYS A 143 1.45 -12.88 1.26
C LYS A 143 2.13 -11.51 1.38
N ALA A 144 3.24 -11.30 0.67
CA ALA A 144 3.97 -10.04 0.70
C ALA A 144 3.22 -8.94 -0.06
N VAL A 145 2.59 -9.27 -1.19
CA VAL A 145 1.72 -8.34 -1.90
C VAL A 145 0.53 -7.94 -1.04
N ALA A 146 -0.06 -8.89 -0.31
CA ALA A 146 -1.14 -8.63 0.64
C ALA A 146 -0.70 -7.80 1.84
N GLU A 147 0.53 -7.97 2.33
CA GLU A 147 1.11 -7.13 3.38
C GLU A 147 1.09 -5.66 2.94
N VAL A 148 1.59 -5.33 1.74
CA VAL A 148 1.56 -3.95 1.23
C VAL A 148 0.13 -3.48 0.96
N CYS A 149 -0.70 -4.28 0.29
CA CYS A 149 -2.07 -3.88 -0.03
C CYS A 149 -2.98 -3.72 1.19
N LYS A 150 -2.70 -4.40 2.31
CA LYS A 150 -3.41 -4.22 3.60
C LYS A 150 -3.32 -2.77 4.08
N TYR A 151 -2.16 -2.14 3.89
CA TYR A 151 -1.88 -0.80 4.42
C TYR A 151 -2.57 0.34 3.68
N ALA A 152 -3.00 0.13 2.43
CA ALA A 152 -3.81 1.12 1.71
C ALA A 152 -5.17 1.42 2.39
N LEU A 153 -5.58 0.59 3.35
CA LEU A 153 -6.94 0.53 3.88
C LEU A 153 -7.01 0.51 5.41
N LYS A 154 -5.87 0.60 6.09
CA LYS A 154 -5.76 0.31 7.51
C LYS A 154 -6.13 1.53 8.36
N PHE A 155 -7.42 1.85 8.38
CA PHE A 155 -8.04 2.73 9.37
C PHE A 155 -8.66 1.96 10.54
N SER A 156 -8.69 0.62 10.47
CA SER A 156 -9.34 -0.25 11.47
C SER A 156 -8.77 -0.14 12.88
N ASP A 157 -7.52 0.31 13.00
CA ASP A 157 -6.79 0.38 14.26
C ASP A 157 -6.88 1.80 14.88
N LEU A 158 -7.61 2.72 14.25
CA LEU A 158 -7.83 4.08 14.75
C LEU A 158 -9.12 4.15 15.58
N SER A 159 -9.16 5.08 16.54
CA SER A 159 -10.41 5.46 17.21
C SER A 159 -11.40 6.07 16.20
N LEU A 160 -12.67 6.23 16.60
CA LEU A 160 -13.69 6.86 15.74
C LEU A 160 -13.29 8.29 15.36
N GLU A 161 -12.76 9.05 16.32
CA GLU A 161 -12.33 10.44 16.15
C GLU A 161 -11.16 10.52 15.16
N ASN A 162 -10.12 9.71 15.38
CA ASN A 162 -8.96 9.66 14.49
C ASN A 162 -9.32 9.14 13.08
N THR A 163 -10.26 8.21 12.99
CA THR A 163 -10.78 7.73 11.69
C THR A 163 -11.49 8.87 10.94
N TRP A 164 -12.27 9.68 11.65
CA TRP A 164 -12.96 10.83 11.07
C TRP A 164 -11.99 11.92 10.61
N GLU A 165 -11.00 12.28 11.43
CA GLU A 165 -9.92 13.19 11.04
C GLU A 165 -9.18 12.69 9.81
N ALA A 166 -8.76 11.42 9.84
CA ALA A 166 -8.05 10.80 8.72
C ALA A 166 -8.89 10.79 7.44
N PHE A 167 -10.20 10.53 7.55
CA PHE A 167 -11.10 10.61 6.41
C PHE A 167 -11.15 12.04 5.83
N LEU A 168 -11.38 13.06 6.66
CA LEU A 168 -11.47 14.44 6.20
C LEU A 168 -10.17 14.91 5.52
N THR A 169 -9.02 14.56 6.10
CA THR A 169 -7.70 14.99 5.62
C THR A 169 -7.25 14.23 4.36
N LEU A 170 -7.50 12.91 4.31
CA LEU A 170 -6.97 12.04 3.25
C LEU A 170 -7.95 11.80 2.10
N LYS A 171 -9.22 12.22 2.23
CA LYS A 171 -10.21 12.08 1.15
C LYS A 171 -9.71 12.76 -0.13
N GLY A 172 -9.73 11.99 -1.22
CA GLY A 172 -9.28 12.45 -2.55
C GLY A 172 -7.75 12.50 -2.72
N LYS A 173 -6.97 12.18 -1.69
CA LYS A 173 -5.51 12.06 -1.80
C LYS A 173 -5.14 10.69 -2.39
N ARG A 174 -4.03 10.65 -3.14
CA ARG A 174 -3.52 9.40 -3.72
C ARG A 174 -2.66 8.65 -2.70
N LEU A 175 -3.20 7.58 -2.13
CA LEU A 175 -2.52 6.75 -1.11
C LEU A 175 -1.76 5.55 -1.68
N THR A 176 -1.91 5.26 -2.97
CA THR A 176 -1.27 4.11 -3.62
C THR A 176 -0.70 4.51 -4.98
N GLY A 177 0.28 3.77 -5.47
CA GLY A 177 0.82 3.97 -6.81
C GLY A 177 1.84 2.92 -7.21
N SER A 178 2.29 2.98 -8.47
CA SER A 178 3.37 2.14 -8.98
C SER A 178 4.32 2.94 -9.87
N PHE A 179 5.54 2.43 -10.05
CA PHE A 179 6.59 3.03 -10.87
C PHE A 179 7.54 1.97 -11.43
N GLY A 180 8.42 2.37 -12.36
CA GLY A 180 9.35 1.46 -13.05
C GLY A 180 8.62 0.43 -13.92
N SER A 181 9.11 -0.80 -13.99
CA SER A 181 8.50 -1.91 -14.76
C SER A 181 7.11 -2.34 -14.29
N MET A 182 6.72 -1.92 -13.08
CA MET A 182 5.39 -2.08 -12.49
C MET A 182 4.44 -0.90 -12.80
N HIS A 183 4.92 0.16 -13.46
CA HIS A 183 4.10 1.27 -13.92
C HIS A 183 3.17 0.83 -15.06
N GLY A 184 1.96 1.39 -15.13
CA GLY A 184 1.02 1.10 -16.21
C GLY A 184 0.27 -0.22 -16.06
N VAL A 185 0.42 -0.92 -14.93
CA VAL A 185 -0.56 -1.92 -14.49
C VAL A 185 -1.89 -1.18 -14.33
N LYS A 186 -2.75 -1.26 -15.35
CA LYS A 186 -4.05 -0.60 -15.36
C LYS A 186 -4.86 -1.22 -14.23
N ILE A 187 -4.97 -0.54 -13.10
CA ILE A 187 -5.99 -0.85 -12.10
C ILE A 187 -7.26 -0.19 -12.63
N PRO A 188 -8.37 -0.93 -12.86
CA PRO A 188 -9.57 -0.32 -13.39
C PRO A 188 -10.03 0.83 -12.47
N GLU A 189 -10.06 2.05 -13.00
CA GLU A 189 -10.50 3.27 -12.28
C GLU A 189 -11.94 3.17 -11.81
N LYS A 190 -12.76 2.38 -12.52
CA LYS A 190 -14.12 2.02 -12.12
C LYS A 190 -14.08 0.95 -11.02
N ALA A 191 -13.69 1.40 -9.84
CA ALA A 191 -14.14 0.82 -8.58
C ALA A 191 -15.39 1.56 -8.06
N THR A 192 -16.24 2.05 -8.98
CA THR A 192 -17.65 2.28 -8.67
C THR A 192 -18.28 0.96 -8.26
N ASP A 193 -19.35 1.02 -7.46
CA ASP A 193 -20.02 -0.07 -6.76
C ASP A 193 -20.54 -1.25 -7.60
N GLU A 194 -20.07 -1.43 -8.84
CA GLU A 194 -20.31 -2.62 -9.63
C GLU A 194 -19.58 -3.83 -9.03
N MET A 195 -20.39 -4.71 -8.45
CA MET A 195 -20.01 -6.07 -8.07
C MET A 195 -19.34 -6.77 -9.27
N PRO A 196 -18.31 -7.59 -9.03
CA PRO A 196 -17.63 -8.28 -10.12
C PRO A 196 -18.62 -9.19 -10.85
N LYS A 197 -18.58 -9.20 -12.18
CA LYS A 197 -19.39 -10.13 -13.01
C LYS A 197 -18.95 -11.60 -12.85
N GLU A 198 -17.75 -11.82 -12.34
CA GLU A 198 -17.24 -13.11 -11.91
C GLU A 198 -17.49 -13.23 -10.40
N GLU A 199 -18.65 -13.77 -10.04
CA GLU A 199 -19.02 -14.02 -8.66
C GLU A 199 -18.11 -15.14 -8.10
N LEU A 200 -17.26 -14.83 -7.13
CA LEU A 200 -16.71 -15.86 -6.24
C LEU A 200 -17.79 -16.15 -5.17
N PRO A 201 -17.89 -17.37 -4.61
CA PRO A 201 -18.84 -17.62 -3.54
C PRO A 201 -18.56 -16.68 -2.36
N TYR A 202 -19.59 -15.98 -1.89
CA TYR A 202 -19.47 -15.05 -0.78
C TYR A 202 -20.65 -15.17 0.17
N LEU A 203 -20.42 -14.77 1.41
CA LEU A 203 -21.44 -14.79 2.45
C LEU A 203 -21.87 -13.35 2.73
N GLU A 204 -23.14 -13.05 2.47
CA GLU A 204 -23.75 -11.75 2.70
C GLU A 204 -24.33 -11.73 4.11
N LEU A 205 -23.82 -10.81 4.94
CA LEU A 205 -24.26 -10.60 6.32
C LEU A 205 -24.89 -9.21 6.43
N LEU A 206 -26.17 -9.14 6.80
CA LEU A 206 -26.86 -7.87 6.99
C LEU A 206 -27.06 -7.63 8.49
N TYR A 207 -26.45 -6.57 9.00
CA TYR A 207 -26.56 -6.20 10.41
C TYR A 207 -27.48 -5.00 10.59
N ARG A 208 -28.34 -5.04 11.60
CA ARG A 208 -29.12 -3.90 12.09
C ARG A 208 -28.44 -3.35 13.33
N PHE A 209 -28.17 -2.05 13.34
CA PHE A 209 -27.76 -1.37 14.57
C PHE A 209 -28.98 -1.17 15.48
N VAL A 210 -28.90 -1.66 16.71
CA VAL A 210 -29.96 -1.55 17.72
C VAL A 210 -29.50 -0.57 18.79
N PHE A 211 -30.23 0.54 18.91
CA PHE A 211 -29.96 1.57 19.90
C PHE A 211 -30.52 1.17 21.26
N GLY A 212 -29.70 1.28 22.31
CA GLY A 212 -30.10 0.96 23.67
C GLY A 212 -29.02 1.36 24.70
N PRO A 213 -29.25 1.09 26.00
CA PRO A 213 -28.30 1.42 27.07
C PRO A 213 -26.90 0.82 26.85
N LYS A 214 -26.86 -0.35 26.19
CA LYS A 214 -25.67 -0.88 25.51
C LYS A 214 -26.06 -1.15 24.07
N SER A 215 -25.65 -0.28 23.17
CA SER A 215 -25.95 -0.42 21.74
C SER A 215 -25.14 -1.58 21.14
N TYR A 216 -25.74 -2.29 20.18
CA TYR A 216 -25.11 -3.46 19.54
C TYR A 216 -25.55 -3.61 18.08
N TYR A 217 -24.84 -4.46 17.34
CA TYR A 217 -25.22 -4.87 15.98
C TYR A 217 -25.88 -6.25 16.05
N ASN A 218 -27.12 -6.35 15.58
CA ASN A 218 -27.85 -7.60 15.44
C ASN A 218 -27.67 -8.14 14.02
N LEU A 219 -27.26 -9.40 13.87
CA LEU A 219 -27.21 -10.05 12.56
C LEU A 219 -28.63 -10.45 12.15
N GLU A 220 -29.16 -9.83 11.10
CA GLU A 220 -30.53 -10.06 10.62
C GLU A 220 -30.59 -11.10 9.50
N ILE A 221 -29.60 -11.09 8.61
CA ILE A 221 -29.60 -11.94 7.42
C ILE A 221 -28.22 -12.55 7.23
N THR A 222 -28.19 -13.86 6.99
CA THR A 222 -27.03 -14.58 6.48
C THR A 222 -27.43 -15.26 5.17
N LYS A 223 -26.78 -14.89 4.07
CA LYS A 223 -27.06 -15.49 2.76
C LYS A 223 -25.76 -16.01 2.16
N ASP A 224 -25.74 -17.31 1.88
CA ASP A 224 -24.68 -17.92 1.08
C ASP A 224 -24.99 -17.66 -0.40
N VAL A 225 -24.16 -16.85 -1.06
CA VAL A 225 -24.30 -16.50 -2.46
C VAL A 225 -23.29 -17.30 -3.27
N LYS A 226 -23.80 -18.25 -4.05
CA LYS A 226 -23.02 -19.03 -5.02
C LYS A 226 -22.87 -18.27 -6.33
N PRO A 227 -21.77 -18.48 -7.07
CA PRO A 227 -21.57 -17.89 -8.38
C PRO A 227 -22.69 -18.22 -9.36
N GLN A 228 -23.32 -17.22 -9.96
CA GLN A 228 -24.11 -17.40 -11.17
C GLN A 228 -23.16 -17.52 -12.37
N THR A 229 -22.88 -18.74 -12.79
CA THR A 229 -22.31 -19.01 -14.12
C THR A 229 -23.29 -18.47 -15.17
N LYS A 230 -22.92 -17.40 -15.85
CA LYS A 230 -23.57 -17.02 -17.12
C LYS A 230 -23.08 -18.00 -18.18
N GLU A 231 -23.99 -18.83 -18.70
CA GLU A 231 -23.85 -19.44 -20.02
C GLU A 231 -23.80 -18.37 -21.12
#